data_AF-A0A836RXY1-F1
#
_entry.id   AF-A0A836RXY1-F1
#
_cell.length_a   1.000
_cell.length_b   1.000
_cell.length_c   1.000
_cell.angle_alpha   90.00
_cell.angle_beta   90.00
_cell.angle_gamma   90.00
#
_symmetry.space_group_name_H-M   'P 1'
#
loop_
_entity.id
_entity.type
_entity.pdbx_description
1 polymer ?
#
loop_
_entity_poly.entity_id
_entity_poly.type
_entity_poly.pdbx_seq_one_letter_code
_entity_poly.pdbx_strand_id
1 'polypeptide(L)' 'MGGKHGKYAYVLRNDGWYVKVRVLKSRKDDDTSKYVVVGPKRKEPPATFPVLKEDEVPEEVRRQLYQV' A
#
# COMPACT_ATOMS: atom_id res chain seq x y z
N MET A 1 0.92 -0.70 18.59
CA MET A 1 0.42 0.12 17.46
C MET A 1 1.17 -0.22 16.18
N GLY A 2 0.65 -1.13 15.35
CA GLY A 2 1.40 -1.82 14.29
C GLY A 2 1.88 -0.93 13.13
N GLY A 3 1.18 0.16 12.81
CA GLY A 3 1.54 1.09 11.73
C GLY A 3 2.56 2.19 12.06
N LYS A 4 3.20 2.15 13.25
CA LYS A 4 4.27 3.05 13.79
C LYS A 4 4.27 4.55 13.41
N HIS A 5 3.14 5.16 13.04
CA HIS A 5 2.90 6.52 12.49
C HIS A 5 2.56 6.63 10.99
N GLY A 6 1.76 5.72 10.40
CA GLY A 6 1.32 5.86 9.01
C GLY A 6 2.46 5.81 7.99
N LYS A 7 3.59 5.19 8.37
CA LYS A 7 4.70 4.89 7.45
C LYS A 7 4.41 3.67 6.58
N TYR A 8 3.41 2.89 6.96
CA TYR A 8 3.00 1.68 6.24
C TYR A 8 1.49 1.64 6.14
N ALA A 9 1.01 1.15 5.01
CA ALA A 9 -0.39 0.88 4.73
C ALA A 9 -0.51 -0.48 4.01
N TYR A 10 -1.73 -0.95 3.88
CA TYR A 10 -2.08 -2.03 2.95
C TYR A 10 -2.89 -1.45 1.82
N VAL A 11 -2.69 -1.94 0.59
CA VAL A 11 -3.56 -1.63 -0.54
C VAL A 11 -4.43 -2.85 -0.83
N LEU A 12 -5.74 -2.66 -0.88
CA LEU A 12 -6.71 -3.66 -1.32
C LEU A 12 -6.70 -3.72 -2.85
N ARG A 13 -6.33 -4.88 -3.40
CA ARG A 13 -6.43 -5.20 -4.82
C ARG A 13 -7.85 -5.66 -5.18
N ASN A 14 -8.22 -5.53 -6.45
CA ASN A 14 -9.50 -6.01 -6.98
C ASN A 14 -9.74 -7.52 -6.80
N ASP A 15 -8.69 -8.34 -6.64
CA ASP A 15 -8.79 -9.78 -6.38
C ASP A 15 -9.00 -10.13 -4.88
N GLY A 16 -9.24 -9.11 -4.04
CA GLY A 16 -9.50 -9.27 -2.61
C GLY A 16 -8.25 -9.58 -1.78
N TRP A 17 -7.05 -9.38 -2.35
CA TRP A 17 -5.78 -9.50 -1.64
C TRP A 17 -5.24 -8.15 -1.20
N TYR A 18 -4.47 -8.17 -0.12
CA TYR A 18 -3.84 -6.99 0.46
C TYR A 18 -2.33 -7.04 0.27
N VAL A 19 -1.75 -5.95 -0.22
CA VAL A 19 -0.30 -5.81 -0.39
C VAL A 19 0.19 -4.70 0.53
N LYS A 20 1.26 -4.97 1.28
CA LYS A 20 1.84 -3.99 2.19
C LYS A 20 2.66 -2.98 1.40
N VAL A 21 2.45 -1.70 1.67
CA VAL A 21 3.21 -0.60 1.08
C VAL A 21 3.81 0.27 2.17
N ARG A 22 5.00 0.82 1.91
CA ARG A 22 5.59 1.90 2.70
C ARG A 22 5.17 3.23 2.09
N VAL A 23 4.76 4.16 2.93
CA VAL A 23 4.31 5.51 2.56
C VAL A 23 5.35 6.54 3.01
N LEU A 24 5.99 7.19 2.06
CA LEU A 24 7.00 8.24 2.29
C LEU A 24 6.32 9.60 2.41
N LYS A 25 6.05 10.03 3.64
CA LYS A 25 5.30 11.27 3.94
C LYS A 25 5.93 12.56 3.40
N SER A 26 7.22 12.55 3.08
CA SER A 26 7.93 13.71 2.50
C SER A 26 7.67 13.88 1.00
N ARG A 27 6.99 12.93 0.35
CA ARG A 27 6.66 12.95 -1.09
C ARG A 27 5.24 13.45 -1.33
N LYS A 28 5.03 14.09 -2.48
CA LYS A 28 3.71 14.54 -2.95
C LYS A 28 2.81 13.34 -3.24
N ASP A 29 1.49 13.51 -3.16
CA ASP A 29 0.51 12.44 -3.37
C ASP A 29 0.54 11.85 -4.79
N ASP A 30 0.84 12.70 -5.78
CA ASP A 30 1.00 12.39 -7.19
C ASP A 30 2.36 11.74 -7.54
N ASP A 31 3.32 11.72 -6.62
CA ASP A 31 4.64 11.13 -6.84
C ASP A 31 4.60 9.61 -6.60
N THR A 32 4.87 8.82 -7.64
CA THR A 32 4.90 7.35 -7.57
C THR A 32 5.89 6.82 -6.54
N SER A 33 7.00 7.55 -6.31
CA SER A 33 8.01 7.18 -5.32
C SER A 33 7.54 7.31 -3.87
N LYS A 34 6.37 7.91 -3.63
CA LYS A 34 5.72 7.96 -2.31
C LYS A 34 5.37 6.57 -1.79
N TYR A 35 5.05 5.64 -2.68
CA TYR A 35 4.62 4.29 -2.32
C TYR A 35 5.69 3.29 -2.73
N VAL A 36 6.15 2.49 -1.78
CA VAL A 36 7.08 1.39 -2.04
C VAL A 36 6.37 0.10 -1.70
N VAL A 37 6.20 -0.81 -2.65
CA VAL A 37 5.63 -2.14 -2.41
C VAL A 37 6.61 -2.95 -1.54
N VAL A 38 6.13 -3.52 -0.43
CA VAL A 38 6.98 -4.22 0.53
C VAL A 38 6.39 -5.57 0.92
N GLY A 39 6.98 -6.65 0.41
CA GLY A 39 6.64 -8.01 0.82
C GLY A 39 5.42 -8.60 0.10
N PRO A 40 5.03 -9.84 0.46
CA PRO A 40 4.04 -10.60 -0.28
C PRO A 40 2.62 -10.11 -0.03
N LYS A 41 1.70 -10.52 -0.93
CA LYS A 41 0.27 -10.36 -0.72
C LYS A 41 -0.26 -11.26 0.41
N ARG A 42 -1.32 -10.82 1.08
CA ARG A 42 -2.01 -11.56 2.16
C ARG A 42 -3.53 -11.40 2.09
N LYS A 43 -4.27 -12.36 2.65
CA LYS A 43 -5.75 -12.36 2.60
C LYS A 43 -6.42 -11.37 3.53
N GLU A 44 -5.81 -11.06 4.67
CA GLU A 44 -6.40 -10.16 5.67
C GLU A 44 -5.29 -9.30 6.26
N PRO A 45 -5.36 -7.95 6.25
CA PRO A 45 -4.33 -7.07 6.81
C PRO A 45 -4.43 -7.02 8.35
N PRO A 46 -3.36 -6.65 9.09
CA PRO A 46 -3.51 -6.45 10.53
C PRO A 46 -4.41 -5.24 10.78
N ALA A 47 -5.39 -5.37 11.68
CA ALA A 47 -6.40 -4.36 11.96
C ALA A 47 -5.86 -2.96 12.34
N THR A 48 -4.60 -2.88 12.75
CA THR A 48 -3.96 -1.61 13.17
C THR A 48 -3.27 -0.84 12.04
N PHE A 49 -3.34 -1.33 10.79
CA PHE A 49 -2.77 -0.65 9.63
C PHE A 49 -3.87 0.00 8.79
N PRO A 50 -3.61 1.20 8.24
CA PRO A 50 -4.53 1.81 7.28
C PRO A 50 -4.60 0.95 6.02
N VAL A 51 -5.81 0.86 5.46
CA VAL A 51 -6.08 0.22 4.18
C VAL A 51 -6.44 1.30 3.18
N LEU A 52 -5.71 1.33 2.07
CA LEU A 52 -6.00 2.15 0.90
C LEU A 52 -6.70 1.29 -0.15
N LYS A 53 -7.60 1.90 -0.91
CA LYS A 53 -8.14 1.33 -2.13
C LYS A 53 -7.12 1.44 -3.26
N GLU A 54 -7.31 0.62 -4.28
CA GLU A 54 -6.41 0.57 -5.44
C GLU A 54 -6.39 1.90 -6.23
N ASP A 55 -7.51 2.63 -6.26
CA ASP A 55 -7.65 3.94 -6.92
C ASP A 55 -7.03 5.11 -6.14
N GLU A 56 -6.70 4.92 -4.86
CA GLU A 56 -6.02 5.92 -4.02
C GLU A 56 -4.50 5.97 -4.24
N VAL A 57 -3.95 5.08 -5.08
CA VAL A 57 -2.53 5.07 -5.43
C VAL A 57 -2.31 5.32 -6.93
N PRO A 58 -1.17 5.92 -7.31
CA PRO A 58 -0.82 6.15 -8.71
C PRO A 58 -0.86 4.86 -9.54
N GLU A 59 -1.21 4.98 -10.82
CA GLU A 59 -1.37 3.83 -11.73
C GLU A 59 -0.14 2.91 -11.76
N GLU A 60 1.06 3.51 -11.79
CA GLU A 60 2.32 2.76 -11.78
C GLU A 60 2.48 1.89 -10.51
N VAL A 61 2.05 2.41 -9.36
CA VAL A 61 2.05 1.65 -8.10
C VAL A 61 1.06 0.50 -8.19
N ARG A 62 -0.14 0.71 -8.76
CA ARG A 62 -1.14 -0.36 -8.94
C ARG A 62 -0.56 -1.53 -9.71
N ARG A 63 0.15 -1.27 -10.83
CA ARG A 63 0.80 -2.31 -11.64
C ARG A 63 1.80 -3.13 -10.80
N GLN A 64 2.58 -2.49 -9.95
CA GLN A 64 3.53 -3.16 -9.05
C GLN A 64 2.85 -4.06 -8.02
N LEU A 65 1.62 -3.73 -7.56
CA LEU A 65 0.88 -4.58 -6.61
C LEU A 65 0.55 -5.97 -7.17
N TYR A 66 0.46 -6.12 -8.49
CA TYR A 66 0.17 -7.39 -9.17
C TYR A 66 1.42 -8.22 -9.50
N GLN A 67 2.61 -7.65 -9.27
CA GLN A 67 3.89 -8.33 -9.49
C GLN A 67 4.40 -9.09 -8.26
N VAL A 68 3.62 -9.09 -7.16
CA VAL A 68 3.93 -9.74 -5.87
C VAL A 68 2.92 -10.80 -5.45
#